data_AF-A0A1I3GLX7-F1
#
_entry.id   AF-A0A1I3GLX7-F1
#
_cell.length_a   1.000
_cell.length_b   1.000
_cell.length_c   1.000
_cell.angle_alpha   90.00
_cell.angle_beta   90.00
_cell.angle_gamma   90.00
#
_symmetry.space_group_name_H-M   'P 1'
#
loop_
_entity.id
_entity.type
_entity.pdbx_description
1 polymer ?
#
loop_
_entity_poly.entity_id
_entity_poly.type
_entity_poly.pdbx_seq_one_letter_code
_entity_poly.pdbx_strand_id
1 'polypeptide(L)' 'MRDRLPERLLACAGGQELAAVDFAADVAVAAELDVSDVVPLLGADGFRDAG' A
#
# COMPACT_ATOMS: atom_id res chain seq x y z
N MET A 1 -11.33 9.83 -9.72
CA MET A 1 -11.06 9.33 -8.33
C MET A 1 -9.67 8.69 -8.20
N ARG A 2 -9.12 8.05 -9.24
CA ARG A 2 -7.75 7.49 -9.24
C ARG A 2 -6.66 8.57 -9.13
N ASP A 3 -6.86 9.71 -9.78
CA ASP A 3 -5.87 10.80 -9.89
C ASP A 3 -5.50 11.50 -8.57
N ARG A 4 -6.10 11.10 -7.44
CA ARG A 4 -5.81 11.67 -6.12
C ARG A 4 -5.46 10.63 -5.05
N LEU A 5 -5.16 9.39 -5.44
CA LEU A 5 -4.87 8.33 -4.47
C LEU A 5 -3.63 8.62 -3.62
N PRO A 6 -2.49 9.08 -4.17
CA PRO A 6 -1.31 9.42 -3.38
C PRO A 6 -1.58 10.48 -2.31
N GLU A 7 -2.27 11.57 -2.67
CA GLU A 7 -2.59 12.64 -1.73
C GLU A 7 -3.57 12.19 -0.65
N ARG A 8 -4.52 11.31 -1.00
CA ARG A 8 -5.48 10.76 -0.05
C ARG A 8 -4.84 9.78 0.92
N LEU A 9 -3.89 8.96 0.47
CA LEU A 9 -3.12 8.06 1.32
C LEU A 9 -2.21 8.86 2.25
N LEU A 10 -1.49 9.86 1.75
CA LEU A 10 -0.68 10.74 2.60
C LEU A 10 -1.53 11.48 3.64
N ALA A 11 -2.73 11.94 3.30
CA ALA A 11 -3.60 12.68 4.20
C ALA A 11 -4.41 11.82 5.19
N CYS A 12 -4.40 10.49 5.07
CA CYS A 12 -5.11 9.62 6.00
C CYS A 12 -4.33 9.48 7.33
N ALA A 13 -5.00 9.01 8.39
CA ALA A 13 -4.39 8.86 9.71
C ALA A 13 -3.09 8.04 9.66
N GLY A 14 -3.13 6.83 9.07
CA GLY A 14 -1.95 5.97 8.94
C GLY A 14 -0.84 6.58 8.07
N GLY A 15 -1.19 7.33 7.01
CA GLY A 15 -0.21 8.02 6.17
C GLY A 15 0.52 9.14 6.91
N GLN A 16 -0.21 9.93 7.72
CA GLN A 16 0.38 10.96 8.56
C GLN A 16 1.26 10.38 9.67
N GLU A 17 0.82 9.29 10.30
CA GLU A 17 1.59 8.56 11.32
C GLU A 17 2.90 8.02 10.76
N LEU A 18 2.87 7.36 9.60
CA LEU A 18 4.06 6.84 8.93
C LEU A 18 5.00 7.95 8.44
N ALA A 19 4.45 9.05 7.90
CA ALA A 19 5.26 10.20 7.50
C ALA A 19 5.98 10.85 8.70
N ALA A 20 5.36 10.86 9.87
CA ALA A 20 5.95 11.42 11.09
C ALA A 20 7.15 10.59 11.62
N VAL A 21 7.31 9.35 11.16
CA VAL A 21 8.42 8.45 11.52
C VAL A 21 9.29 8.07 10.31
N ASP A 22 9.39 8.95 9.31
CA ASP A 22 10.25 8.84 8.11
C ASP A 22 9.87 7.76 7.08
N PHE A 23 8.63 7.24 7.10
CA PHE A 23 8.12 6.26 6.11
C PHE A 23 7.23 6.90 5.02
N ALA A 24 7.41 8.18 4.72
CA ALA A 24 6.62 8.86 3.68
C ALA A 24 6.82 8.24 2.28
N ALA A 25 8.02 7.72 2.01
CA ALA A 25 8.32 7.02 0.76
C ALA A 25 7.52 5.71 0.61
N ASP A 26 7.35 4.95 1.70
CA ASP A 26 6.57 3.71 1.70
C ASP A 26 5.09 3.96 1.44
N VAL A 27 4.55 5.07 1.96
CA VAL A 27 3.18 5.52 1.64
C VAL A 27 3.04 5.84 0.16
N ALA A 28 4.07 6.40 -0.47
CA ALA A 28 4.08 6.67 -1.91
C ALA A 28 4.10 5.37 -2.73
N VAL A 29 4.91 4.37 -2.34
CA VAL A 29 4.94 3.05 -2.97
C VAL A 29 3.58 2.35 -2.85
N ALA A 30 2.96 2.39 -1.67
CA ALA A 30 1.64 1.80 -1.45
C ALA A 30 0.51 2.45 -2.28
N ALA A 31 0.74 3.65 -2.81
CA ALA A 31 -0.22 4.35 -3.67
C ALA A 31 -0.12 3.95 -5.15
N GLU A 32 0.91 3.18 -5.54
CA GLU A 32 1.10 2.73 -6.91
C GLU A 32 -0.03 1.78 -7.33
N LEU A 33 -0.49 1.96 -8.58
CA LEU A 33 -1.56 1.16 -9.16
C LEU A 33 -0.97 0.30 -10.28
N ASP A 34 -1.44 -0.95 -10.36
CA ASP A 34 -1.10 -1.88 -11.45
C ASP A 34 0.41 -2.17 -11.59
N VAL A 35 1.16 -2.16 -10.47
CA VAL A 35 2.61 -2.44 -10.43
C VAL A 35 2.98 -3.88 -10.04
N SER A 36 2.01 -4.65 -9.53
CA SER A 36 2.18 -6.06 -9.17
C SER A 36 0.99 -6.86 -9.66
N ASP A 37 1.28 -7.93 -10.42
CA ASP A 37 0.28 -8.91 -10.88
C ASP A 37 0.03 -10.04 -9.87
N VAL A 38 0.70 -10.00 -8.71
CA VAL A 38 0.59 -11.04 -7.66
C VAL A 38 -0.64 -10.79 -6.80
N VAL A 39 -1.46 -11.83 -6.62
CA VAL A 39 -2.61 -11.83 -5.70
C VAL A 39 -2.39 -12.90 -4.61
N PRO A 40 -1.87 -12.53 -3.43
CA PRO A 40 -1.62 -13.50 -2.37
C PRO A 40 -2.91 -14.16 -1.87
N LEU A 41 -2.89 -15.48 -1.73
CA LEU A 41 -3.98 -16.28 -1.19
C LEU A 41 -3.68 -16.69 0.26
N LEU A 42 -4.66 -16.58 1.14
CA LEU A 42 -4.56 -17.06 2.51
C LEU A 42 -4.66 -18.59 2.55
N GLY A 43 -3.56 -19.25 2.93
CA GLY A 43 -3.49 -20.69 3.19
C GLY A 43 -3.57 -21.01 4.69
N ALA A 44 -3.31 -22.27 5.03
CA ALA A 44 -3.32 -22.74 6.41
C ALA A 44 -2.24 -22.07 7.28
N ASP A 45 -1.06 -21.83 6.69
CA ASP A 45 0.13 -21.38 7.42
C ASP A 45 0.57 -19.95 7.04
N GLY A 46 -0.23 -19.23 6.25
CA GLY A 46 0.08 -17.85 5.82
C GLY A 46 -0.34 -17.53 4.39
N PHE A 47 0.08 -16.36 3.91
CA PHE A 47 -0.14 -15.94 2.52
C PHE A 47 0.84 -16.66 1.58
N ARG A 48 0.32 -17.15 0.44
CA ARG A 48 1.09 -17.78 -0.65
C ARG A 48 0.68 -17.18 -1.99
N ASP A 49 1.52 -17.34 -3.00
CA ASP A 49 1.14 -16.97 -4.36
C ASP A 49 -0.06 -17.79 -4.86
N ALA A 50 -0.82 -17.22 -5.81
CA ALA A 50 -2.03 -17.84 -6.32
C ALA A 50 -1.79 -19.16 -7.09
N GLY A 51 -0.54 -19.44 -7.48
CA GLY A 51 -0.17 -20.60 -8.30
C GLY A 51 -0.48 -20.41 -9.77
#